data_AF-A0A7C4BNT8-F1
#
_entry.id   AF-A0A7C4BNT8-F1
#
_cell.length_a   1.000
_cell.length_b   1.000
_cell.length_c   1.000
_cell.angle_alpha   90.00
_cell.angle_beta   90.00
_cell.angle_gamma   90.00
#
_symmetry.space_group_name_H-M   'P 1'
#
loop_
_entity.id
_entity.type
_entity.pdbx_description
1 polymer ?
#
loop_
_entity_poly.entity_id
_entity_poly.type
_entity_poly.pdbx_seq_one_letter_code
_entity_poly.pdbx_strand_id
1 'polypeptide(L)'
;MKLSKEDGQLYYKLWLPLLDYVNEKFSINTRIKNMAGAKSLNPSDVKDIADKMWDDVSVIDAYLSECTDFSEEHQDIIRSWKRRIRGKFILERHLKNGSIFISMDNEQVYQVSGIISSWEEMFSYAPMPLMMEATFIPFKDVIISDGLVMPFNVRIGRNMASGFKDIYMAAKKSKCLGSAL
;
A
#
# COMPACT_ATOMS: atom_id res chain seq x y z
N MET A 1 -5.73 -6.01 -11.80
CA MET A 1 -6.96 -5.72 -11.02
C MET A 1 -6.75 -4.51 -10.12
N LYS A 2 -7.84 -3.80 -9.81
CA LYS A 2 -7.93 -2.70 -8.85
C LYS A 2 -9.24 -2.81 -8.08
N LEU A 3 -9.37 -2.05 -7.00
CA LEU A 3 -10.62 -1.95 -6.24
C LEU A 3 -11.79 -1.50 -7.13
N SER A 4 -13.03 -1.75 -6.66
CA SER A 4 -14.20 -1.07 -7.24
C SER A 4 -14.06 0.44 -7.06
N LYS A 5 -14.84 1.21 -7.82
CA LYS A 5 -14.80 2.67 -7.71
C LYS A 5 -15.20 3.12 -6.30
N GLU A 6 -16.22 2.48 -5.74
CA GLU A 6 -16.76 2.74 -4.41
C GLU A 6 -15.71 2.43 -3.33
N ASP A 7 -15.02 1.29 -3.45
CA ASP A 7 -13.99 0.89 -2.50
C ASP A 7 -12.73 1.76 -2.60
N GLY A 8 -12.34 2.15 -3.81
CA GLY A 8 -11.24 3.10 -4.00
C GLY A 8 -11.55 4.48 -3.40
N GLN A 9 -12.80 4.95 -3.52
CA GLN A 9 -13.25 6.19 -2.87
C GLN A 9 -13.32 6.03 -1.34
N LEU A 10 -13.79 4.89 -0.86
CA LEU A 10 -13.84 4.59 0.57
C LEU A 10 -12.43 4.61 1.18
N TYR A 11 -11.45 4.01 0.52
CA TYR A 11 -10.05 4.06 0.96
C TYR A 11 -9.60 5.50 1.24
N TYR A 12 -9.72 6.41 0.26
CA TYR A 12 -9.31 7.81 0.45
C TYR A 12 -10.14 8.55 1.48
N LYS A 13 -11.44 8.24 1.60
CA LYS A 13 -12.32 8.81 2.64
C LYS A 13 -11.86 8.46 4.05
N LEU A 14 -11.29 7.27 4.25
CA LEU A 14 -10.76 6.83 5.54
C LEU A 14 -9.30 7.29 5.74
N TRP A 15 -8.51 7.27 4.68
CA TRP A 15 -7.07 7.52 4.70
C TRP A 15 -6.69 8.99 4.91
N LEU A 16 -7.31 9.91 4.15
CA LEU A 16 -6.92 11.33 4.18
C LEU A 16 -7.18 11.99 5.54
N PRO A 17 -8.34 11.77 6.21
CA PRO A 17 -8.56 12.35 7.54
C PRO A 17 -7.61 11.80 8.61
N LEU A 18 -7.22 10.53 8.49
CA LEU A 18 -6.20 9.94 9.37
C LEU A 18 -4.84 10.62 9.17
N LEU A 19 -4.43 10.88 7.92
CA LEU A 19 -3.21 11.63 7.65
C LEU A 19 -3.29 13.08 8.18
N ASP A 20 -4.45 13.73 8.07
CA ASP A 20 -4.67 15.07 8.64
C ASP A 20 -4.45 15.06 10.15
N TYR A 21 -5.02 14.08 10.86
CA TYR A 21 -4.82 13.89 12.29
C TYR A 21 -3.34 13.66 12.65
N VAL A 22 -2.64 12.82 11.90
CA VAL A 22 -1.20 12.56 12.12
C VAL A 22 -0.40 13.85 11.93
N ASN A 23 -0.69 14.61 10.88
CA ASN A 23 0.02 15.85 10.60
C ASN A 23 -0.23 16.91 11.67
N GLU A 24 -1.47 17.04 12.14
CA GLU A 24 -1.82 17.94 13.25
C GLU A 24 -1.10 17.55 14.54
N LYS A 25 -1.17 16.26 14.90
CA LYS A 25 -0.60 15.73 16.14
C LYS A 25 0.92 15.87 16.22
N PHE A 26 1.62 15.67 15.10
CA PHE A 26 3.09 15.67 15.07
C PHE A 26 3.71 16.90 14.39
N SER A 27 2.90 17.81 13.85
CA SER A 27 3.35 19.04 13.16
C SER A 27 4.41 18.78 12.07
N ILE A 28 4.22 17.73 11.28
CA ILE A 28 5.21 17.23 10.30
C ILE A 28 5.38 18.22 9.15
N ASN A 29 4.26 18.64 8.56
CA ASN A 29 4.24 19.63 7.50
C ASN A 29 3.17 20.70 7.78
N THR A 30 3.62 21.81 8.36
CA THR A 30 2.76 22.94 8.75
C THR A 30 2.16 23.71 7.57
N ARG A 31 2.61 23.44 6.34
CA ARG A 31 2.05 24.04 5.12
C ARG A 31 0.79 23.31 4.64
N ILE A 32 0.66 22.03 4.99
CA ILE A 32 -0.51 21.22 4.65
C ILE A 32 -1.50 21.31 5.81
N LYS A 33 -2.64 21.96 5.57
CA LYS A 33 -3.67 22.15 6.60
C LYS A 33 -4.84 21.18 6.49
N ASN A 34 -5.10 20.64 5.29
CA ASN A 34 -6.22 19.75 5.03
C ASN A 34 -5.98 18.96 3.73
N MET A 35 -5.65 17.68 3.87
CA MET A 35 -5.49 16.73 2.77
C MET A 35 -6.82 16.18 2.30
N ALA A 36 -7.77 15.93 3.21
CA ALA A 36 -9.09 15.40 2.88
C ALA A 36 -9.89 16.32 1.92
N GLY A 37 -9.62 17.63 1.93
CA GLY A 37 -10.24 18.65 1.08
C GLY A 37 -9.37 19.17 -0.05
N ALA A 38 -8.15 18.67 -0.22
CA ALA A 38 -7.21 19.17 -1.22
C ALA A 38 -7.57 18.74 -2.65
N LYS A 39 -7.46 19.66 -3.62
CA LYS A 39 -7.60 19.34 -5.05
C LYS A 39 -6.39 18.63 -5.65
N SER A 40 -5.21 18.91 -5.09
CA SER A 40 -3.95 18.28 -5.47
C SER A 40 -3.04 18.22 -4.24
N LEU A 41 -2.29 17.13 -4.11
CA LEU A 41 -1.31 16.92 -3.07
C LEU A 41 0.03 16.58 -3.72
N ASN A 42 1.11 17.12 -3.16
CA ASN A 42 2.45 16.71 -3.53
C ASN A 42 2.73 15.35 -2.88
N PRO A 43 2.98 14.28 -3.67
CA PRO A 43 3.17 12.94 -3.12
C PRO A 43 4.31 12.83 -2.09
N SER A 44 5.37 13.64 -2.24
CA SER A 44 6.50 13.65 -1.28
C SER A 44 6.08 14.16 0.09
N ASP A 45 5.34 15.27 0.16
CA ASP A 45 4.86 15.83 1.42
C ASP A 45 3.87 14.88 2.12
N VAL A 46 3.01 14.19 1.35
CA VAL A 46 2.09 13.18 1.90
C VAL A 46 2.86 11.97 2.42
N LYS A 47 3.96 11.59 1.75
CA LYS A 47 4.80 10.47 2.16
C LYS A 47 5.47 10.71 3.51
N ASP A 48 5.98 11.90 3.79
CA ASP A 48 6.60 12.17 5.11
C ASP A 48 5.59 12.02 6.26
N ILE A 49 4.34 12.43 6.04
CA ILE A 49 3.25 12.28 7.01
C ILE A 49 2.87 10.80 7.17
N ALA A 50 2.67 10.10 6.05
CA ALA A 50 2.35 8.68 6.05
C ALA A 50 3.46 7.85 6.71
N ASP A 51 4.73 8.14 6.42
CA ASP A 51 5.89 7.47 6.99
C ASP A 51 5.94 7.64 8.51
N LYS A 52 5.59 8.82 9.06
CA LYS A 52 5.51 9.01 10.52
C LYS A 52 4.43 8.14 11.17
N MET A 53 3.23 8.11 10.58
CA MET A 53 2.16 7.24 11.06
C MET A 53 2.54 5.77 10.91
N TRP A 54 3.27 5.46 9.85
CA TRP A 54 3.76 4.13 9.67
C TRP A 54 4.79 3.78 10.76
N ASP A 55 5.81 4.58 11.00
CA ASP A 55 6.83 4.29 12.01
C ASP A 55 6.25 4.13 13.42
N ASP A 56 5.09 4.72 13.71
CA ASP A 56 4.33 4.52 14.95
C ASP A 56 2.83 4.28 14.70
N VAL A 57 2.47 3.03 14.45
CA VAL A 57 1.06 2.63 14.20
C VAL A 57 0.14 2.78 15.42
N SER A 58 0.67 3.10 16.62
CA SER A 58 -0.18 3.37 17.79
C SER A 58 -1.00 4.65 17.64
N VAL A 59 -0.58 5.56 16.75
CA VAL A 59 -1.35 6.76 16.40
C VAL A 59 -2.73 6.42 15.83
N ILE A 60 -2.88 5.25 15.19
CA ILE A 60 -4.16 4.79 14.66
C ILE A 60 -5.14 4.52 15.81
N ASP A 61 -4.68 3.97 16.93
CA ASP A 61 -5.54 3.76 18.10
C ASP A 61 -5.97 5.09 18.71
N ALA A 62 -5.04 6.04 18.81
CA ALA A 62 -5.36 7.38 19.30
C ALA A 62 -6.40 8.07 18.41
N TYR A 63 -6.22 8.01 17.09
CA TYR A 63 -7.19 8.54 16.12
C TYR A 63 -8.58 7.91 16.29
N LEU A 64 -8.66 6.59 16.39
CA LEU A 64 -9.93 5.88 16.56
C LEU A 64 -10.59 6.13 17.93
N SER A 65 -9.82 6.52 18.95
CA SER A 65 -10.37 6.87 20.26
C SER A 65 -10.98 8.28 20.30
N GLU A 66 -10.50 9.18 19.44
CA GLU A 66 -10.95 10.57 19.37
C GLU A 66 -12.00 10.79 18.27
N CYS A 67 -11.97 10.00 17.19
CA CYS A 67 -12.87 10.14 16.06
C CYS A 67 -14.11 9.23 16.18
N THR A 68 -15.28 9.83 16.44
CA THR A 68 -16.56 9.10 16.58
C THR A 68 -17.40 9.02 15.30
N ASP A 69 -16.94 9.61 14.20
CA ASP A 69 -17.76 9.83 13.00
C ASP A 69 -17.80 8.63 12.03
N PHE A 70 -17.03 7.59 12.31
CA PHE A 70 -16.98 6.37 11.49
C PHE A 70 -17.88 5.27 12.04
N SER A 71 -18.54 4.54 11.14
CA SER A 71 -19.20 3.27 11.46
C SER A 71 -18.18 2.24 11.96
N GLU A 72 -18.65 1.23 12.68
CA GLU A 72 -17.82 0.12 13.19
C GLU A 72 -17.03 -0.55 12.05
N GLU A 73 -17.67 -0.80 10.90
CA GLU A 73 -17.01 -1.35 9.70
C GLU A 73 -15.83 -0.48 9.24
N HIS A 74 -15.99 0.85 9.20
CA HIS A 74 -14.92 1.75 8.80
C HIS A 74 -13.79 1.80 9.84
N GLN A 75 -14.12 1.76 11.13
CA GLN A 75 -13.12 1.67 12.19
C GLN A 75 -12.33 0.37 12.12
N ASP A 76 -12.97 -0.75 11.79
CA ASP A 76 -12.31 -2.04 11.60
C ASP A 76 -11.34 -2.03 10.41
N ILE A 77 -11.73 -1.41 9.30
CA ILE A 77 -10.84 -1.19 8.15
C ILE A 77 -9.61 -0.39 8.60
N ILE A 78 -9.80 0.75 9.26
CA ILE A 78 -8.68 1.59 9.72
C ILE A 78 -7.78 0.83 10.70
N ARG A 79 -8.37 0.10 11.66
CA ARG A 79 -7.64 -0.70 12.66
C ARG A 79 -6.81 -1.81 11.99
N SER A 80 -7.31 -2.38 10.89
CA SER A 80 -6.60 -3.42 10.14
C SER A 80 -5.28 -2.93 9.54
N TRP A 81 -5.14 -1.63 9.25
CA TRP A 81 -3.92 -1.05 8.68
C TRP A 81 -2.72 -1.12 9.61
N LYS A 82 -2.92 -1.36 10.91
CA LYS A 82 -1.83 -1.64 11.85
C LYS A 82 -1.04 -2.91 11.49
N ARG A 83 -1.63 -3.83 10.72
CA ARG A 83 -0.97 -5.04 10.21
C ARG A 83 -0.14 -4.78 8.95
N ARG A 84 0.18 -3.52 8.65
CA ARG A 84 0.92 -3.16 7.43
C ARG A 84 2.26 -3.89 7.30
N ILE A 85 2.68 -4.05 6.06
CA ILE A 85 4.02 -4.53 5.70
C ILE A 85 4.70 -3.44 4.89
N ARG A 86 5.89 -3.01 5.33
CA ARG A 86 6.70 -2.01 4.63
C ARG A 86 8.02 -2.62 4.25
N GLY A 87 8.50 -2.33 3.05
CA GLY A 87 9.79 -2.85 2.61
C GLY A 87 10.03 -2.65 1.12
N LYS A 88 11.05 -3.37 0.63
CA LYS A 88 11.41 -3.42 -0.79
C LYS A 88 10.82 -4.68 -1.40
N PHE A 89 10.18 -4.52 -2.54
CA PHE A 89 9.48 -5.59 -3.23
C PHE A 89 9.84 -5.65 -4.70
N ILE A 90 9.75 -6.85 -5.24
CA ILE A 90 9.76 -7.11 -6.68
C ILE A 90 8.31 -7.28 -7.15
N LEU A 91 7.82 -6.32 -7.94
CA LEU A 91 6.63 -6.48 -8.77
C LEU A 91 7.00 -7.44 -9.90
N GLU A 92 6.59 -8.70 -9.78
CA GLU A 92 7.06 -9.78 -10.65
C GLU A 92 6.15 -10.01 -11.85
N ARG A 93 4.82 -9.99 -11.66
CA ARG A 93 3.84 -10.09 -12.75
C ARG A 93 2.48 -9.51 -12.40
N HIS A 94 1.69 -9.27 -13.43
CA HIS A 94 0.27 -8.97 -13.32
C HIS A 94 -0.58 -10.23 -13.52
N LEU A 95 -1.61 -10.40 -12.70
CA LEU A 95 -2.61 -11.45 -12.81
C LEU A 95 -4.01 -10.83 -12.94
N LYS A 96 -4.99 -11.67 -13.29
CA LYS A 96 -6.41 -11.25 -13.37
C LYS A 96 -6.91 -10.62 -12.06
N ASN A 97 -6.46 -11.13 -10.91
CA ASN A 97 -6.97 -10.77 -9.60
C ASN A 97 -6.03 -9.87 -8.76
N GLY A 98 -4.98 -9.29 -9.36
CA GLY A 98 -3.99 -8.49 -8.64
C GLY A 98 -2.62 -8.59 -9.28
N SER A 99 -1.60 -8.00 -8.66
CA SER A 99 -0.20 -8.18 -9.07
C SER A 99 0.61 -8.88 -8.00
N ILE A 100 1.59 -9.64 -8.42
CA ILE A 100 2.44 -10.42 -7.53
C ILE A 100 3.64 -9.58 -7.12
N PHE A 101 3.80 -9.45 -5.81
CA PHE A 101 4.93 -8.83 -5.15
C PHE A 101 5.71 -9.86 -4.37
N ILE A 102 7.03 -9.81 -4.46
CA ILE A 102 7.94 -10.67 -3.69
C ILE A 102 8.74 -9.78 -2.76
N SER A 103 8.67 -10.03 -1.47
CA SER A 103 9.52 -9.37 -0.47
C SER A 103 10.98 -9.69 -0.73
N MET A 104 11.83 -8.66 -0.76
CA MET A 104 13.27 -8.85 -0.90
C MET A 104 13.95 -9.34 0.38
N ASP A 105 13.28 -9.24 1.53
CA ASP A 105 13.87 -9.58 2.83
C ASP A 105 13.69 -11.06 3.17
N ASN A 106 12.57 -11.66 2.76
CA ASN A 106 12.17 -13.00 3.19
C ASN A 106 11.45 -13.83 2.10
N GLU A 107 11.45 -13.34 0.85
CA GLU A 107 10.82 -14.01 -0.30
C GLU A 107 9.31 -14.29 -0.16
N GLN A 108 8.64 -13.71 0.85
CA GLN A 108 7.20 -13.81 0.97
C GLN A 108 6.50 -13.18 -0.23
N VAL A 109 5.44 -13.84 -0.68
CA VAL A 109 4.71 -13.48 -1.90
C VAL A 109 3.36 -12.90 -1.54
N TYR A 110 3.07 -11.70 -2.02
CA TYR A 110 1.81 -10.99 -1.82
C TYR A 110 1.09 -10.79 -3.15
N GLN A 111 -0.22 -10.94 -3.13
CA GLN A 111 -1.07 -10.54 -4.25
C GLN A 111 -1.74 -9.22 -3.90
N VAL A 112 -1.35 -8.15 -4.58
CA VAL A 112 -1.73 -6.77 -4.25
C VAL A 112 -2.61 -6.18 -5.34
N SER A 113 -3.73 -5.60 -4.94
CA SER A 113 -4.65 -4.88 -5.80
C SER A 113 -4.24 -3.42 -5.96
N GLY A 114 -4.53 -2.84 -7.13
CA GLY A 114 -4.47 -1.38 -7.29
C GLY A 114 -5.63 -0.69 -6.58
N ILE A 115 -5.49 0.61 -6.30
CA ILE A 115 -6.54 1.41 -5.64
C ILE A 115 -7.50 1.97 -6.71
N ILE A 116 -7.09 3.04 -7.39
CA ILE A 116 -7.84 3.68 -8.49
C ILE A 116 -7.31 3.25 -9.86
N SER A 117 -6.00 3.04 -9.94
CA SER A 117 -5.31 2.49 -11.10
C SER A 117 -4.76 1.12 -10.76
N SER A 118 -4.77 0.21 -11.71
CA SER A 118 -4.09 -1.07 -11.57
C SER A 118 -2.57 -0.87 -11.62
N TRP A 119 -1.81 -1.80 -11.04
CA TRP A 119 -0.35 -1.79 -11.13
C TRP A 119 0.18 -1.80 -12.57
N GLU A 120 -0.50 -2.52 -13.47
CA GLU A 120 -0.17 -2.56 -14.89
C GLU A 120 -0.39 -1.20 -15.57
N GLU A 121 -1.48 -0.51 -15.24
CA GLU A 121 -1.73 0.87 -15.72
C GLU A 121 -0.63 1.82 -15.24
N MET A 122 -0.30 1.76 -13.94
CA MET A 122 0.69 2.66 -13.31
C MET A 122 2.11 2.46 -13.84
N PHE A 123 2.50 1.23 -14.18
CA PHE A 123 3.87 0.87 -14.58
C PHE A 123 3.96 0.32 -16.01
N SER A 124 3.00 0.65 -16.87
CA SER A 124 2.96 0.23 -18.28
C SER A 124 4.20 0.58 -19.10
N TYR A 125 4.97 1.59 -18.67
CA TYR A 125 6.22 2.02 -19.29
C TYR A 125 7.45 1.22 -18.84
N ALA A 126 7.36 0.46 -17.75
CA ALA A 126 8.50 -0.19 -17.12
C ALA A 126 8.60 -1.67 -17.54
N PRO A 127 9.81 -2.19 -17.82
CA PRO A 127 9.99 -3.61 -18.04
C PRO A 127 9.79 -4.39 -16.74
N MET A 128 9.22 -5.58 -16.85
CA MET A 128 9.03 -6.49 -15.73
C MET A 128 10.20 -7.49 -15.62
N PRO A 129 10.57 -7.92 -14.40
CA PRO A 129 10.05 -7.47 -13.11
C PRO A 129 10.60 -6.08 -12.70
N LEU A 130 9.89 -5.39 -11.80
CA LEU A 130 10.23 -4.05 -11.31
C LEU A 130 10.48 -4.07 -9.80
N MET A 131 11.57 -3.45 -9.34
CA MET A 131 11.86 -3.27 -7.91
C MET A 131 11.27 -1.95 -7.41
N MET A 132 10.63 -1.94 -6.24
CA MET A 132 10.08 -0.73 -5.62
C MET A 132 10.05 -0.80 -4.09
N GLU A 133 10.02 0.35 -3.44
CA GLU A 133 9.61 0.47 -2.04
C GLU A 133 8.11 0.72 -1.98
N ALA A 134 7.43 0.02 -1.07
CA ALA A 134 5.99 0.14 -0.87
C ALA A 134 5.60 -0.15 0.58
N THR A 135 4.42 0.34 0.97
CA THR A 135 3.71 -0.09 2.17
C THR A 135 2.43 -0.78 1.74
N PHE A 136 2.26 -2.04 2.14
CA PHE A 136 1.06 -2.83 1.90
C PHE A 136 0.19 -2.87 3.15
N ILE A 137 -1.12 -2.73 2.95
CA ILE A 137 -2.12 -2.70 4.02
C ILE A 137 -3.30 -3.60 3.67
N PRO A 138 -3.94 -4.22 4.66
CA PRO A 138 -5.23 -4.89 4.46
C PRO A 138 -6.30 -3.87 4.09
N PHE A 139 -7.19 -4.25 3.18
CA PHE A 139 -8.40 -3.50 2.87
C PHE A 139 -9.51 -4.49 2.49
N LYS A 140 -10.46 -4.68 3.40
CA LYS A 140 -11.48 -5.74 3.30
C LYS A 140 -10.78 -7.10 3.03
N ASP A 141 -11.15 -7.78 1.95
CA ASP A 141 -10.64 -9.11 1.59
C ASP A 141 -9.37 -9.08 0.73
N VAL A 142 -8.76 -7.91 0.50
CA VAL A 142 -7.58 -7.76 -0.36
C VAL A 142 -6.45 -7.02 0.34
N ILE A 143 -5.26 -7.09 -0.26
CA ILE A 143 -4.11 -6.26 0.10
C ILE A 143 -4.00 -5.15 -0.95
N ILE A 144 -3.83 -3.90 -0.50
CA ILE A 144 -3.52 -2.74 -1.36
C ILE A 144 -2.20 -2.12 -0.92
N SER A 145 -1.72 -1.12 -1.66
CA SER A 145 -0.70 -0.20 -1.13
C SER A 145 -1.35 1.00 -0.45
N ASP A 146 -0.56 1.79 0.27
CA ASP A 146 -0.98 3.11 0.76
C ASP A 146 -1.09 4.18 -0.36
N GLY A 147 -0.67 3.83 -1.59
CA GLY A 147 -0.66 4.70 -2.75
C GLY A 147 0.62 5.54 -2.91
N LEU A 148 1.62 5.36 -2.04
CA LEU A 148 2.85 6.17 -2.00
C LEU A 148 4.09 5.31 -2.32
N VAL A 149 4.06 4.63 -3.46
CA VAL A 149 5.12 3.71 -3.89
C VAL A 149 6.27 4.40 -4.63
N MET A 150 7.47 3.85 -4.49
CA MET A 150 8.69 4.41 -5.10
C MET A 150 9.43 3.34 -5.92
N PRO A 151 9.34 3.37 -7.26
CA PRO A 151 10.12 2.45 -8.10
C PRO A 151 11.61 2.80 -8.08
N PHE A 152 12.46 1.78 -8.09
CA PHE A 152 13.91 1.95 -8.25
C PHE A 152 14.29 1.95 -9.73
N ASN A 153 15.23 2.81 -10.11
CA ASN A 153 15.81 2.82 -11.46
C ASN A 153 16.89 1.74 -11.60
N VAL A 154 16.48 0.47 -11.53
CA VAL A 154 17.35 -0.70 -11.66
C VAL A 154 16.82 -1.63 -12.73
N ARG A 155 17.74 -2.18 -13.55
CA ARG A 155 17.39 -3.16 -14.58
C ARG A 155 17.64 -4.57 -14.06
N ILE A 156 16.58 -5.38 -14.00
CA ILE A 156 16.68 -6.77 -13.56
C ILE A 156 17.06 -7.65 -14.76
N GLY A 157 18.20 -8.33 -14.65
CA GLY A 157 18.69 -9.25 -15.67
C GLY A 157 17.89 -10.55 -15.74
N ARG A 158 17.98 -11.26 -16.88
CA ARG A 158 17.19 -12.49 -17.15
C ARG A 158 17.35 -13.57 -16.08
N ASN A 159 18.55 -13.78 -15.55
CA ASN A 159 18.79 -14.80 -14.52
C ASN A 159 18.07 -14.48 -13.21
N MET A 160 18.12 -13.22 -12.76
CA MET A 160 17.38 -12.78 -11.57
C MET A 160 15.87 -12.86 -11.79
N ALA A 161 15.39 -12.42 -12.96
CA ALA A 161 13.97 -12.53 -13.32
C ALA A 161 13.48 -13.99 -13.29
N SER A 162 14.29 -14.95 -13.73
CA SER A 162 13.97 -16.38 -13.60
C SER A 162 13.87 -16.81 -12.14
N GLY A 163 14.81 -16.37 -11.29
CA GLY A 163 14.76 -16.68 -9.85
C GLY A 163 13.50 -16.17 -9.17
N PHE A 164 13.08 -14.93 -9.45
CA PHE A 164 11.83 -14.38 -8.91
C PHE A 164 10.59 -15.15 -9.39
N LYS A 165 10.59 -15.58 -10.66
CA LYS A 165 9.54 -16.46 -11.18
C LYS A 165 9.49 -17.77 -10.40
N ASP A 166 10.64 -18.37 -10.08
CA ASP A 166 10.69 -19.64 -9.35
C ASP A 166 10.16 -19.50 -7.92
N ILE A 167 10.48 -18.40 -7.22
CA ILE A 167 9.92 -18.06 -5.90
C ILE A 167 8.39 -18.02 -5.96
N TYR A 168 7.82 -17.27 -6.92
CA TYR A 168 6.37 -17.22 -7.08
C TYR A 168 5.76 -18.60 -7.38
N MET A 169 6.37 -19.40 -8.25
CA MET A 169 5.85 -20.72 -8.61
C MET A 169 5.88 -21.69 -7.41
N ALA A 170 6.91 -21.60 -6.56
CA ALA A 170 7.00 -22.35 -5.30
C ALA A 170 5.91 -21.93 -4.30
N ALA A 171 5.70 -20.63 -4.10
CA ALA A 171 4.63 -20.09 -3.24
C ALA A 171 3.23 -20.49 -3.73
N LYS A 172 3.01 -20.43 -5.05
CA LYS A 172 1.74 -20.85 -5.67
C LYS A 172 1.47 -22.35 -5.45
N LYS A 173 2.48 -23.21 -5.58
CA LYS A 173 2.36 -24.66 -5.41
C LYS A 173 2.06 -25.04 -3.95
N SER A 174 2.65 -24.32 -3.00
CA SER A 174 2.45 -24.54 -1.56
C SER A 174 1.18 -23.88 -0.98
N LYS A 175 0.44 -23.10 -1.78
CA LYS A 175 -0.67 -22.24 -1.34
C LYS A 175 -0.26 -21.19 -0.29
N CYS A 176 1.03 -20.87 -0.20
CA CYS A 176 1.59 -19.84 0.68
C CYS A 176 1.67 -18.47 -0.02
N LEU A 177 0.63 -18.11 -0.76
CA LEU A 177 0.45 -16.70 -1.12
C LEU A 177 -0.03 -16.03 0.15
N GLY A 178 0.63 -14.96 0.59
CA GLY A 178 0.23 -14.20 1.78
C GLY A 178 -1.25 -13.87 1.69
N SER A 179 -2.07 -14.66 2.36
CA SER A 179 -3.49 -14.38 2.54
C SER A 179 -3.60 -13.12 3.37
N ALA A 180 -4.63 -12.31 3.09
CA ALA A 180 -4.91 -11.05 3.77
C ALA A 180 -4.53 -11.13 5.26
N LEU A 181 -3.55 -10.32 5.64
CA LEU A 181 -3.02 -10.25 7.01
C LEU A 181 -4.13 -10.01 8.01
#